data_AF-A0A543KLI1-F1
#
_entry.id   AF-A0A543KLI1-F1
#
_cell.length_a   1.000
_cell.length_b   1.000
_cell.length_c   1.000
_cell.angle_alpha   90.00
_cell.angle_beta   90.00
_cell.angle_gamma   90.00
#
_symmetry.space_group_name_H-M   'P 1'
#
loop_
_entity.id
_entity.type
_entity.pdbx_description
1 polymer ?
#
loop_
_entity_poly.entity_id
_entity_poly.type
_entity_poly.pdbx_seq_one_letter_code
_entity_poly.pdbx_strand_id
1 'polypeptide(L)'
;MVFNGRSDSGPWTKRVRIDRSRTQAAVDGTKGDGTDLVSIVNAQLDRCAAEIARRSTTQQTIQAGAISAAAGLGAAVIGGFTPLVLLLLPIISVSLGSQWLDHHRTIGRIGTYAAEELEPALHRRMASVPAAPQLWEGYWRQRQTRRTSKHIWAIPVLTIFYGLPILALAIAIPSALLHPAEAAPENLPTFSIGTWPRVLWGFGVLLTVHGLYTAWRTLFPRTGA
;
A
#
# COMPACT_ATOMS: atom_id res chain seq x y z
N MET A 1 14.70 10.98 -27.27
CA MET A 1 14.54 11.51 -25.89
C MET A 1 14.76 10.35 -24.94
N VAL A 2 15.95 10.24 -24.34
CA VAL A 2 16.34 9.10 -23.48
C VAL A 2 15.93 9.44 -22.05
N PHE A 3 14.93 8.75 -21.52
CA PHE A 3 14.53 8.88 -20.12
C PHE A 3 15.58 8.21 -19.24
N ASN A 4 16.50 9.00 -18.71
CA ASN A 4 17.44 8.57 -17.67
C ASN A 4 16.73 8.59 -16.32
N GLY A 5 15.88 7.59 -16.07
CA GLY A 5 15.18 7.40 -14.80
C GLY A 5 16.13 6.86 -13.74
N ARG A 6 16.80 7.77 -13.01
CA ARG A 6 17.55 7.44 -11.79
C ARG A 6 16.57 6.82 -10.78
N SER A 7 16.63 5.50 -10.61
CA SER A 7 15.86 4.81 -9.58
C SER A 7 16.58 4.96 -8.25
N ASP A 8 16.06 5.79 -7.37
CA ASP A 8 16.44 5.82 -5.96
C ASP A 8 16.08 4.47 -5.33
N SER A 9 17.05 3.57 -5.34
CA SER A 9 16.93 2.22 -4.82
C SER A 9 17.22 2.23 -3.32
N GLY A 10 16.20 2.59 -2.54
CA GLY A 10 16.20 2.34 -1.11
C GLY A 10 16.46 0.84 -0.81
N PRO A 11 17.00 0.50 0.38
CA PRO A 11 17.49 -0.85 0.72
C PRO A 11 16.46 -1.98 0.58
N TRP A 12 15.17 -1.65 0.48
CA TRP A 12 14.06 -2.61 0.31
C TRP A 12 13.73 -2.96 -1.15
N THR A 13 14.31 -2.27 -2.14
CA THR A 13 14.03 -2.49 -3.57
C THR A 13 14.84 -3.63 -4.21
N LYS A 14 15.83 -4.21 -3.50
CA LYS A 14 16.70 -5.27 -4.04
C LYS A 14 16.01 -6.61 -4.31
N ARG A 15 14.79 -6.86 -3.81
CA ARG A 15 14.15 -8.19 -3.92
C ARG A 15 13.25 -8.40 -5.13
N VAL A 16 12.93 -7.37 -5.91
CA VAL A 16 12.20 -7.52 -7.17
C VAL A 16 12.94 -6.74 -8.26
N ARG A 17 14.24 -6.97 -8.39
CA ARG A 17 14.91 -6.76 -9.67
C ARG A 17 14.41 -7.90 -10.55
N ILE A 18 13.26 -7.71 -11.19
CA ILE A 18 12.93 -8.45 -12.40
C ILE A 18 14.15 -8.21 -13.28
N ASP A 19 14.96 -9.24 -13.43
CA ASP A 19 16.25 -9.14 -14.10
C ASP A 19 15.95 -9.00 -15.58
N ARG A 20 15.60 -7.77 -15.99
CA ARG A 20 15.31 -7.41 -17.38
C ARG A 20 16.47 -7.84 -18.26
N SER A 21 17.71 -7.85 -17.76
CA SER A 21 18.87 -8.30 -18.53
C SER A 21 18.86 -9.80 -18.79
N ARG A 22 18.43 -10.64 -17.84
CA ARG A 22 18.18 -12.07 -18.08
C ARG A 22 17.00 -12.30 -19.00
N THR A 23 15.95 -11.48 -18.90
CA THR A 23 14.79 -11.60 -19.79
C THR A 23 15.15 -11.20 -21.22
N GLN A 24 15.85 -10.08 -21.41
CA GLN A 24 16.34 -9.64 -22.71
C GLN A 24 17.32 -10.66 -23.28
N ALA A 25 18.28 -11.17 -22.49
CA ALA A 25 19.23 -12.17 -22.95
C ALA A 25 18.58 -13.52 -23.30
N ALA A 26 17.52 -13.93 -22.58
CA ALA A 26 16.73 -15.10 -22.95
C ALA A 26 15.95 -14.87 -24.25
N VAL A 27 15.38 -13.67 -24.43
CA VAL A 27 14.66 -13.27 -25.66
C VAL A 27 15.59 -13.15 -26.87
N ASP A 28 16.79 -12.63 -26.67
CA ASP A 28 17.81 -12.40 -27.70
C ASP A 28 18.61 -13.68 -28.01
N GLY A 29 18.69 -14.62 -27.05
CA GLY A 29 19.39 -15.89 -27.17
C GLY A 29 18.58 -17.01 -27.81
N THR A 30 17.25 -16.96 -27.76
CA THR A 30 16.38 -17.92 -28.47
C THR A 30 16.31 -17.58 -29.96
N LYS A 31 17.31 -18.05 -30.72
CA LYS A 31 17.18 -18.27 -32.18
C LYS A 31 16.30 -19.48 -32.53
N GLY A 32 15.86 -20.23 -31.52
CA GLY A 32 15.00 -21.41 -31.63
C GLY A 32 13.51 -21.08 -31.49
N ASP A 33 12.72 -21.77 -32.32
CA ASP A 33 11.27 -21.96 -32.36
C ASP A 33 10.36 -20.98 -31.57
N GLY A 34 9.40 -20.35 -32.26
CA GLY A 34 8.46 -19.38 -31.66
C GLY A 34 7.67 -19.92 -30.45
N THR A 35 7.60 -21.25 -30.32
CA THR A 35 7.03 -21.98 -29.19
C THR A 35 7.75 -21.71 -27.86
N ASP A 36 9.09 -21.58 -27.87
CA ASP A 36 9.88 -21.39 -26.65
C ASP A 36 9.63 -20.02 -26.02
N LEU A 37 9.55 -18.97 -26.84
CA LEU A 37 9.29 -17.60 -26.37
C LEU A 37 7.87 -17.43 -25.80
N VAL A 38 6.86 -18.05 -26.43
CA VAL A 38 5.48 -18.03 -25.91
C VAL A 38 5.43 -18.71 -24.53
N SER A 39 6.12 -19.84 -24.37
CA SER A 39 6.21 -20.52 -23.07
C SER A 39 6.88 -19.65 -22.00
N ILE A 40 7.95 -18.92 -22.36
CA ILE A 40 8.66 -18.01 -21.45
C ILE A 40 7.76 -16.85 -21.02
N VAL A 41 7.06 -16.21 -21.96
CA VAL A 41 6.17 -15.08 -21.65
C VAL A 41 4.99 -15.52 -20.80
N ASN A 42 4.38 -16.68 -21.09
CA ASN A 42 3.32 -17.25 -20.27
C ASN A 42 3.81 -17.54 -18.84
N ALA A 43 4.99 -18.17 -18.69
CA ALA A 43 5.57 -18.40 -17.38
C ALA A 43 5.84 -17.10 -16.61
N GLN A 44 6.16 -16.00 -17.30
CA GLN A 44 6.30 -14.68 -16.66
C GLN A 44 4.97 -14.06 -16.26
N LEU A 45 3.93 -14.21 -17.09
CA LEU A 45 2.57 -13.80 -16.74
C LEU A 45 2.06 -14.54 -15.50
N ASP A 46 2.29 -15.86 -15.43
CA ASP A 46 1.93 -16.67 -14.26
C ASP A 46 2.67 -16.22 -12.99
N ARG A 47 3.97 -15.91 -13.11
CA ARG A 47 4.75 -15.35 -11.98
C ARG A 47 4.21 -13.99 -11.54
N CYS A 48 3.85 -13.12 -12.48
CA CYS A 48 3.23 -11.82 -12.18
C CYS A 48 1.89 -12.01 -11.46
N ALA A 49 1.04 -12.92 -11.95
CA ALA A 49 -0.25 -13.23 -11.34
C ALA A 49 -0.11 -13.79 -9.92
N ALA A 50 0.81 -14.74 -9.72
CA ALA A 50 1.10 -15.32 -8.41
C ALA A 50 1.60 -14.27 -7.41
N GLU A 51 2.50 -13.36 -7.83
CA GLU A 51 2.99 -12.29 -6.97
C GLU A 51 1.90 -11.27 -6.62
N ILE A 52 1.02 -10.92 -7.58
CA ILE A 52 -0.16 -10.08 -7.30
C ILE A 52 -1.07 -10.75 -6.28
N ALA A 53 -1.38 -12.03 -6.45
CA ALA A 53 -2.22 -12.79 -5.52
C ALA A 53 -1.63 -12.79 -4.11
N ARG A 54 -0.33 -13.12 -3.98
CA ARG A 54 0.39 -13.12 -2.69
C ARG A 54 0.34 -11.76 -1.99
N ARG A 55 0.57 -10.67 -2.74
CA ARG A 55 0.51 -9.31 -2.18
C ARG A 55 -0.91 -8.89 -1.81
N SER A 56 -1.91 -9.29 -2.60
CA SER A 56 -3.32 -9.04 -2.31
C SER A 56 -3.75 -9.72 -1.00
N THR A 57 -3.37 -10.99 -0.81
CA THR A 57 -3.59 -11.70 0.47
C THR A 57 -2.92 -10.97 1.63
N THR A 58 -1.66 -10.51 1.45
CA THR A 58 -0.96 -9.74 2.48
C THR A 58 -1.70 -8.44 2.81
N GLN A 59 -2.24 -7.74 1.81
CA GLN A 59 -3.04 -6.53 2.03
C GLN A 59 -4.30 -6.80 2.84
N GLN A 60 -4.99 -7.92 2.60
CA GLN A 60 -6.15 -8.34 3.40
C GLN A 60 -5.76 -8.61 4.86
N THR A 61 -4.62 -9.29 5.08
CA THR A 61 -4.09 -9.52 6.44
C THR A 61 -3.77 -8.21 7.15
N ILE A 62 -3.14 -7.25 6.46
CA ILE A 62 -2.84 -5.93 7.04
C ILE A 62 -4.12 -5.17 7.40
N GLN A 63 -5.14 -5.20 6.54
CA GLN A 63 -6.44 -4.57 6.82
C GLN A 63 -7.15 -5.21 8.01
N ALA A 64 -7.21 -6.55 8.05
CA ALA A 64 -7.78 -7.29 9.17
C ALA A 64 -7.05 -6.95 10.48
N GLY A 65 -5.71 -6.92 10.45
CA GLY A 65 -4.89 -6.54 11.61
C GLY A 65 -5.18 -5.13 12.12
N ALA A 66 -5.34 -4.15 11.22
CA ALA A 66 -5.69 -2.78 11.58
C ALA A 66 -7.08 -2.69 12.23
N ILE A 67 -8.08 -3.40 11.68
CA ILE A 67 -9.44 -3.46 12.24
C ILE A 67 -9.42 -4.14 13.61
N SER A 68 -8.73 -5.28 13.75
CA SER A 68 -8.62 -6.00 15.02
C SER A 68 -7.90 -5.17 16.09
N ALA A 69 -6.85 -4.42 15.74
CA ALA A 69 -6.17 -3.53 16.67
C ALA A 69 -7.09 -2.40 17.14
N ALA A 70 -7.85 -1.77 16.22
CA ALA A 70 -8.82 -0.74 16.55
C ALA A 70 -9.93 -1.28 17.47
N ALA A 71 -10.50 -2.45 17.14
CA ALA A 71 -11.53 -3.10 17.93
C ALA A 71 -11.03 -3.49 19.32
N GLY A 72 -9.82 -4.06 19.42
CA GLY A 72 -9.22 -4.46 20.69
C GLY A 72 -8.94 -3.27 21.61
N LEU A 73 -8.36 -2.19 21.08
CA LEU A 73 -8.14 -0.96 21.85
C LEU A 73 -9.47 -0.29 22.24
N GLY A 74 -10.47 -0.29 21.35
CA GLY A 74 -11.81 0.21 21.67
C GLY A 74 -12.50 -0.60 22.78
N ALA A 75 -12.43 -1.93 22.70
CA ALA A 75 -12.96 -2.83 23.73
C ALA A 75 -12.27 -2.63 25.07
N ALA A 76 -10.94 -2.40 25.08
CA ALA A 76 -10.22 -2.08 26.31
C ALA A 76 -10.76 -0.81 26.97
N VAL A 77 -10.99 0.26 26.21
CA VAL A 77 -11.57 1.50 26.75
C VAL A 77 -12.98 1.27 27.31
N ILE A 78 -13.83 0.53 26.59
CA ILE A 78 -15.18 0.15 27.07
C ILE A 78 -15.08 -0.68 28.37
N GLY A 79 -14.06 -1.52 28.50
CA GLY A 79 -13.77 -2.32 29.69
C GLY A 79 -13.15 -1.54 30.86
N GLY A 80 -13.06 -0.21 30.77
CA GLY A 80 -12.58 0.65 31.85
C GLY A 80 -11.08 0.96 31.82
N PHE A 81 -10.34 0.55 30.78
CA PHE A 81 -8.97 1.01 30.60
C PHE A 81 -8.93 2.50 30.25
N THR A 82 -7.82 3.15 30.59
CA THR A 82 -7.61 4.57 30.27
C THR A 82 -7.78 4.83 28.77
N PRO A 83 -8.56 5.86 28.33
CA PRO A 83 -8.68 6.22 26.92
C PRO A 83 -7.35 6.55 26.24
N LEU A 84 -6.29 6.82 27.02
CA LEU A 84 -4.93 7.04 26.52
C LEU A 84 -4.38 5.82 25.75
N VAL A 85 -4.89 4.61 25.97
CA VAL A 85 -4.49 3.43 25.15
C VAL A 85 -4.82 3.62 23.67
N LEU A 86 -5.80 4.47 23.32
CA LEU A 86 -6.14 4.80 21.94
C LEU A 86 -5.04 5.58 21.21
N LEU A 87 -4.09 6.19 21.94
CA LEU A 87 -2.92 6.87 21.35
C LEU A 87 -1.97 5.90 20.64
N LEU A 88 -2.10 4.59 20.87
CA LEU A 88 -1.38 3.56 20.11
C LEU A 88 -1.92 3.41 18.68
N LEU A 89 -3.18 3.75 18.45
CA LEU A 89 -3.84 3.49 17.17
C LEU A 89 -3.22 4.27 15.99
N PRO A 90 -2.88 5.58 16.11
CA PRO A 90 -2.14 6.28 15.06
C PRO A 90 -0.80 5.61 14.69
N ILE A 91 -0.06 5.10 15.68
CA ILE A 91 1.25 4.47 15.44
C ILE A 91 1.06 3.16 14.65
N ILE A 92 0.14 2.32 15.10
CA ILE A 92 -0.18 1.04 14.46
C ILE A 92 -0.72 1.29 13.04
N SER A 93 -1.68 2.18 12.89
CA SER A 93 -2.35 2.42 11.60
C SER A 93 -1.45 3.06 10.57
N VAL A 94 -0.55 3.97 10.95
CA VAL A 94 0.43 4.55 10.01
C VAL A 94 1.44 3.49 9.56
N SER A 95 1.92 2.64 10.48
CA SER A 95 2.83 1.54 10.15
C SER A 95 2.18 0.56 9.16
N LEU A 96 0.99 0.05 9.50
CA LEU A 96 0.26 -0.89 8.64
C LEU A 96 -0.19 -0.24 7.32
N GLY A 97 -0.66 1.00 7.36
CA GLY A 97 -1.07 1.76 6.18
C GLY A 97 0.09 1.99 5.20
N SER A 98 1.31 2.22 5.71
CA SER A 98 2.51 2.37 4.88
C SER A 98 2.87 1.06 4.14
N GLN A 99 2.78 -0.07 4.84
CA GLN A 99 3.01 -1.40 4.24
C GLN A 99 1.94 -1.71 3.20
N TRP A 100 0.67 -1.45 3.51
CA TRP A 100 -0.43 -1.64 2.58
C TRP A 100 -0.21 -0.84 1.28
N LEU A 101 0.23 0.41 1.42
CA LEU A 101 0.50 1.30 0.28
C LEU A 101 1.69 0.83 -0.56
N ASP A 102 2.74 0.28 0.06
CA ASP A 102 3.86 -0.33 -0.67
C ASP A 102 3.41 -1.54 -1.50
N HIS A 103 2.59 -2.42 -0.92
CA HIS A 103 1.99 -3.52 -1.65
C HIS A 103 1.14 -3.02 -2.80
N HIS A 104 0.30 -1.99 -2.59
CA HIS A 104 -0.55 -1.41 -3.62
C HIS A 104 0.26 -0.87 -4.80
N ARG A 105 1.31 -0.10 -4.52
CA ARG A 105 2.22 0.43 -5.54
C ARG A 105 2.90 -0.68 -6.33
N THR A 106 3.35 -1.73 -5.64
CA THR A 106 4.04 -2.84 -6.29
C THR A 106 3.10 -3.64 -7.18
N ILE A 107 1.88 -3.93 -6.72
CA ILE A 107 0.83 -4.55 -7.56
C ILE A 107 0.57 -3.70 -8.80
N GLY A 108 0.48 -2.37 -8.65
CA GLY A 108 0.35 -1.44 -9.76
C GLY A 108 1.49 -1.57 -10.77
N ARG A 109 2.76 -1.59 -10.32
CA ARG A 109 3.94 -1.74 -11.18
C ARG A 109 3.98 -3.09 -11.91
N ILE A 110 3.64 -4.18 -11.22
CA ILE A 110 3.57 -5.52 -11.83
C ILE A 110 2.47 -5.55 -12.90
N GLY A 111 1.31 -4.98 -12.59
CA GLY A 111 0.21 -4.84 -13.55
C GLY A 111 0.61 -4.03 -14.79
N THR A 112 1.29 -2.89 -14.60
CA THR A 112 1.84 -2.08 -15.70
C THR A 112 2.88 -2.84 -16.51
N TYR A 113 3.79 -3.58 -15.87
CA TYR A 113 4.79 -4.40 -16.55
C TYR A 113 4.16 -5.50 -17.41
N ALA A 114 3.20 -6.25 -16.86
CA ALA A 114 2.47 -7.26 -17.60
C ALA A 114 1.75 -6.64 -18.81
N ALA A 115 1.13 -5.50 -18.59
CA ALA A 115 0.35 -4.76 -19.56
C ALA A 115 1.16 -4.13 -20.71
N GLU A 116 2.31 -3.53 -20.41
CA GLU A 116 3.07 -2.69 -21.34
C GLU A 116 4.27 -3.41 -21.95
N GLU A 117 4.77 -4.46 -21.29
CA GLU A 117 5.93 -5.22 -21.76
C GLU A 117 5.57 -6.65 -22.19
N LEU A 118 4.91 -7.44 -21.32
CA LEU A 118 4.66 -8.86 -21.58
C LEU A 118 3.58 -9.09 -22.64
N GLU A 119 2.42 -8.46 -22.49
CA GLU A 119 1.29 -8.63 -23.41
C GLU A 119 1.63 -8.16 -24.84
N PRO A 120 2.26 -7.00 -25.08
CA PRO A 120 2.65 -6.60 -26.43
C PRO A 120 3.74 -7.50 -27.03
N ALA A 121 4.62 -8.08 -26.21
CA ALA A 121 5.60 -9.06 -26.67
C ALA A 121 4.92 -10.35 -27.15
N LEU A 122 3.92 -10.84 -26.42
CA LEU A 122 3.09 -11.96 -26.81
C LEU A 122 2.32 -11.66 -28.10
N HIS A 123 1.67 -10.50 -28.17
CA HIS A 123 0.85 -10.11 -29.31
C HIS A 123 1.65 -9.96 -30.61
N ARG A 124 2.83 -9.32 -30.58
CA ARG A 124 3.69 -9.19 -31.77
C ARG A 124 4.09 -10.53 -32.39
N ARG A 125 4.09 -11.61 -31.61
CA ARG A 125 4.43 -12.96 -32.08
C ARG A 125 3.19 -13.74 -32.50
N MET A 126 2.09 -13.58 -31.77
CA MET A 126 0.79 -14.18 -32.11
C MET A 126 0.04 -13.46 -33.23
N ALA A 127 0.51 -12.29 -33.70
CA ALA A 127 -0.07 -11.58 -34.84
C ALA A 127 -0.07 -12.39 -36.14
N SER A 128 0.75 -13.44 -36.22
CA SER A 128 0.75 -14.42 -37.32
C SER A 128 -0.35 -15.49 -37.21
N VAL A 129 -1.05 -15.57 -36.07
CA VAL A 129 -2.11 -16.55 -35.80
C VAL A 129 -3.49 -15.92 -36.11
N PRO A 130 -4.24 -16.41 -37.11
CA PRO A 130 -5.46 -15.76 -37.63
C PRO A 130 -6.62 -15.56 -36.63
N ALA A 131 -6.57 -16.12 -35.41
CA ALA A 131 -7.66 -16.08 -34.42
C ALA A 131 -7.39 -15.19 -33.19
N ALA A 132 -6.24 -14.51 -33.12
CA ALA A 132 -5.85 -13.69 -31.96
C ALA A 132 -6.58 -12.34 -31.70
N PRO A 133 -7.35 -11.69 -32.61
CA PRO A 133 -7.77 -10.29 -32.41
C PRO A 133 -8.75 -10.00 -31.26
N GLN A 134 -9.50 -10.99 -30.75
CA GLN A 134 -10.66 -10.73 -29.88
C GLN A 134 -10.33 -10.55 -28.39
N LEU A 135 -9.17 -11.02 -27.92
CA LEU A 135 -8.77 -10.89 -26.50
C LEU A 135 -8.29 -9.47 -26.14
N TRP A 136 -7.82 -8.71 -27.14
CA TRP A 136 -7.28 -7.36 -26.98
C TRP A 136 -8.35 -6.30 -26.70
N GLU A 137 -9.54 -6.42 -27.28
CA GLU A 137 -10.60 -5.42 -27.13
C GLU A 137 -11.28 -5.48 -25.76
N GLY A 138 -11.37 -6.68 -25.17
CA GLY A 138 -11.79 -6.86 -23.77
C GLY A 138 -10.81 -6.21 -22.79
N TYR A 139 -9.51 -6.32 -23.08
CA TYR A 139 -8.44 -5.73 -22.29
C TYR A 139 -8.51 -4.20 -22.22
N TRP A 140 -8.80 -3.51 -23.33
CA TRP A 140 -8.94 -2.05 -23.34
C TRP A 140 -10.18 -1.55 -22.58
N ARG A 141 -11.32 -2.25 -22.70
CA ARG A 141 -12.53 -1.90 -21.93
C ARG A 141 -12.31 -2.04 -20.43
N GLN A 142 -11.52 -3.03 -20.01
CA GLN A 142 -11.19 -3.27 -18.61
C GLN A 142 -10.16 -2.26 -18.06
N ARG A 143 -9.27 -1.75 -18.91
CA ARG A 143 -8.31 -0.68 -18.56
C ARG A 143 -8.99 0.67 -18.34
N GLN A 144 -10.03 0.99 -19.13
CA GLN A 144 -10.82 2.22 -19.01
C GLN A 144 -11.63 2.27 -17.69
N THR A 145 -12.28 1.16 -17.31
CA THR A 145 -13.09 1.05 -16.07
C THR A 145 -12.23 1.09 -14.80
N ARG A 146 -10.97 0.66 -14.87
CA ARG A 146 -10.02 0.71 -13.75
C ARG A 146 -9.62 2.13 -13.34
N ARG A 147 -9.82 3.17 -14.16
CA ARG A 147 -9.47 4.54 -13.78
C ARG A 147 -10.46 5.12 -12.77
N THR A 148 -11.75 4.88 -12.96
CA THR A 148 -12.83 5.35 -12.08
C THR A 148 -12.95 4.49 -10.82
N SER A 149 -12.71 3.17 -10.93
CA SER A 149 -12.78 2.24 -9.80
C SER A 149 -11.72 2.51 -8.71
N LYS A 150 -10.57 3.12 -9.06
CA LYS A 150 -9.49 3.44 -8.11
C LYS A 150 -9.95 4.32 -6.96
N HIS A 151 -10.84 5.27 -7.20
CA HIS A 151 -11.31 6.19 -6.17
C HIS A 151 -12.31 5.53 -5.22
N ILE A 152 -13.19 4.67 -5.74
CA ILE A 152 -14.20 3.95 -4.96
C ILE A 152 -13.51 3.01 -3.95
N TRP A 153 -12.44 2.34 -4.36
CA TRP A 153 -11.69 1.44 -3.46
C TRP A 153 -10.70 2.15 -2.53
N ALA A 154 -10.27 3.37 -2.87
CA ALA A 154 -9.38 4.15 -2.01
C ALA A 154 -10.07 4.62 -0.72
N ILE A 155 -11.35 4.99 -0.80
CA ILE A 155 -12.09 5.58 0.32
C ILE A 155 -12.15 4.64 1.54
N PRO A 156 -12.64 3.38 1.44
CA PRO A 156 -12.70 2.48 2.59
C PRO A 156 -11.33 2.23 3.22
N VAL A 157 -10.29 2.13 2.40
CA VAL A 157 -8.91 1.91 2.86
C VAL A 157 -8.40 3.12 3.64
N LEU A 158 -8.63 4.34 3.14
CA LEU A 158 -8.28 5.56 3.85
C LEU A 158 -9.05 5.69 5.16
N THR A 159 -10.32 5.29 5.18
CA THR A 159 -11.13 5.30 6.41
C THR A 159 -10.55 4.35 7.47
N ILE A 160 -10.11 3.14 7.09
CA ILE A 160 -9.53 2.18 8.04
C ILE A 160 -8.21 2.71 8.61
N PHE A 161 -7.29 3.16 7.74
CA PHE A 161 -5.93 3.54 8.19
C PHE A 161 -5.81 4.96 8.73
N TYR A 162 -6.72 5.87 8.39
CA TYR A 162 -6.64 7.27 8.83
C TYR A 162 -7.90 7.73 9.55
N GLY A 163 -9.08 7.29 9.12
CA GLY A 163 -10.33 7.63 9.81
C GLY A 163 -10.37 7.12 11.25
N LEU A 164 -10.01 5.85 11.48
CA LEU A 164 -9.99 5.27 12.83
C LEU A 164 -8.97 5.96 13.77
N PRO A 165 -7.71 6.21 13.37
CA PRO A 165 -6.79 7.03 14.17
C PRO A 165 -7.26 8.45 14.47
N ILE A 166 -7.87 9.13 13.50
CA ILE A 166 -8.41 10.48 13.73
C ILE A 166 -9.50 10.42 14.80
N LEU A 167 -10.39 9.43 14.71
CA LEU A 167 -11.43 9.22 15.71
C LEU A 167 -10.85 8.90 17.09
N ALA A 168 -9.84 8.02 17.16
CA ALA A 168 -9.13 7.69 18.39
C ALA A 168 -8.46 8.92 19.02
N LEU A 169 -7.80 9.75 18.22
CA LEU A 169 -7.23 11.03 18.68
C LEU A 169 -8.32 11.97 19.18
N ALA A 170 -9.45 12.07 18.49
CA ALA A 170 -10.57 12.91 18.89
C ALA A 170 -11.17 12.48 20.24
N ILE A 171 -11.26 11.17 20.51
CA ILE A 171 -11.75 10.63 21.79
C ILE A 171 -10.72 10.81 22.91
N ALA A 172 -9.42 10.66 22.60
CA ALA A 172 -8.37 10.83 23.59
C ALA A 172 -8.19 12.29 24.08
N ILE A 173 -8.47 13.29 23.22
CA ILE A 173 -8.29 14.72 23.54
C ILE A 173 -9.05 15.16 24.80
N PRO A 174 -10.38 14.98 24.91
CA PRO A 174 -11.12 15.39 26.11
C PRO A 174 -10.61 14.67 27.35
N SER A 175 -10.29 13.37 27.26
CA SER A 175 -9.84 12.61 28.42
C SER A 175 -8.52 13.11 28.99
N ALA A 176 -7.59 13.57 28.15
CA ALA A 176 -6.31 14.11 28.58
C ALA A 176 -6.40 15.56 29.10
N LEU A 177 -7.43 16.30 28.69
CA LEU A 177 -7.67 17.68 29.12
C LEU A 177 -8.55 17.78 30.38
N LEU A 178 -9.53 16.88 30.52
CA LEU A 178 -10.52 16.89 31.60
C LEU A 178 -10.05 16.17 32.87
N HIS A 179 -9.01 15.33 32.78
CA HIS A 179 -8.36 14.72 33.95
C HIS A 179 -6.94 15.29 34.11
N PRO A 180 -6.77 16.59 34.45
CA PRO A 180 -5.49 17.07 34.92
C PRO A 180 -5.11 16.24 36.16
N ALA A 181 -3.84 15.87 36.27
CA ALA A 181 -3.34 14.93 37.28
C ALA A 181 -3.66 15.42 38.72
N GLU A 182 -4.81 15.02 39.26
CA GLU A 182 -5.25 15.43 40.60
C GLU A 182 -4.60 14.63 41.75
N ALA A 183 -3.66 13.72 41.50
CA ALA A 183 -3.05 12.94 42.57
C ALA A 183 -1.62 12.43 42.25
N ALA A 184 -0.70 13.32 41.86
CA ALA A 184 0.72 12.95 41.87
C ALA A 184 1.26 13.10 43.31
N PRO A 185 1.69 12.03 43.99
CA PRO A 185 2.28 12.14 45.33
C PRO A 185 3.54 13.01 45.29
N GLU A 186 3.67 13.93 46.25
CA GLU A 186 4.62 15.06 46.29
C GLU A 186 6.12 14.67 46.23
N ASN A 187 6.46 13.38 46.22
CA ASN A 187 7.79 12.90 46.58
C ASN A 187 8.57 12.23 45.44
N LEU A 188 7.98 12.11 44.23
CA LEU A 188 8.66 11.54 43.08
C LEU A 188 9.21 12.66 42.19
N PRO A 189 10.46 12.55 41.68
CA PRO A 189 10.98 13.51 40.71
C PRO A 189 9.99 13.62 39.57
N THR A 190 9.40 14.81 39.44
CA THR A 190 8.32 15.16 38.52
C THR A 190 8.84 15.19 37.09
N PHE A 191 9.23 14.02 36.59
CA PHE A 191 9.08 13.70 35.18
C PHE A 191 7.57 13.78 34.93
N SER A 192 7.08 14.97 34.56
CA SER A 192 5.66 15.30 34.58
C SER A 192 4.88 14.31 33.74
N ILE A 193 4.29 13.30 34.41
CA ILE A 193 3.45 12.28 33.77
C ILE A 193 2.27 12.95 33.04
N GLY A 194 1.91 14.18 33.43
CA GLY A 194 0.90 15.00 32.75
C GLY A 194 1.32 15.58 31.38
N THR A 195 2.61 15.71 31.06
CA THR A 195 3.05 16.25 29.75
C THR A 195 3.18 15.17 28.67
N TRP A 196 3.52 13.93 29.04
CA TRP A 196 3.71 12.83 28.09
C TRP A 196 2.48 12.51 27.22
N PRO A 197 1.24 12.46 27.74
CA PRO A 197 0.05 12.26 26.91
C PRO A 197 -0.11 13.34 25.84
N ARG A 198 0.25 14.59 26.14
CA ARG A 198 0.19 15.71 25.18
C ARG A 198 1.25 15.57 24.09
N VAL A 199 2.47 15.14 24.47
CA VAL A 199 3.56 14.86 23.51
C VAL A 199 3.17 13.70 22.59
N LEU A 200 2.68 12.59 23.15
CA LEU A 200 2.22 11.43 22.38
C LEU A 200 1.06 11.77 21.45
N TRP A 201 0.13 12.61 21.90
CA TRP A 201 -0.96 13.10 21.08
C TRP A 201 -0.44 13.95 19.91
N GLY A 202 0.40 14.95 20.18
CA GLY A 202 0.98 15.80 19.13
C GLY A 202 1.74 15.00 18.09
N PHE A 203 2.51 14.00 18.54
CA PHE A 203 3.17 13.04 17.67
C PHE A 203 2.18 12.20 16.85
N GLY A 204 1.11 11.70 17.46
CA GLY A 204 0.05 10.95 16.78
C GLY A 204 -0.68 11.76 15.70
N VAL A 205 -0.96 13.04 15.95
CA VAL A 205 -1.52 13.96 14.95
C VAL A 205 -0.56 14.14 13.78
N LEU A 206 0.71 14.45 14.06
CA LEU A 206 1.72 14.64 13.02
C LEU A 206 1.89 13.39 12.15
N LEU A 207 1.94 12.20 12.76
CA LEU A 207 2.00 10.94 12.04
C LEU A 207 0.78 10.71 11.16
N THR A 208 -0.42 11.00 11.67
CA THR A 208 -1.68 10.81 10.93
C THR A 208 -1.76 11.76 9.73
N VAL A 209 -1.41 13.03 9.93
CA VAL A 209 -1.38 14.04 8.85
C VAL A 209 -0.33 13.67 7.80
N HIS A 210 0.88 13.28 8.22
CA HIS A 210 1.94 12.85 7.32
C HIS A 210 1.52 11.62 6.51
N GLY A 211 0.96 10.61 7.18
CA GLY A 211 0.44 9.41 6.54
C GLY A 211 -0.66 9.73 5.53
N LEU A 212 -1.64 10.55 5.91
CA LEU A 212 -2.73 10.96 5.00
C LEU A 212 -2.18 11.70 3.78
N TYR A 213 -1.22 12.62 3.96
CA TYR A 213 -0.57 13.33 2.86
C TYR A 213 0.15 12.37 1.91
N THR A 214 0.91 11.40 2.43
CA THR A 214 1.62 10.43 1.60
C THR A 214 0.67 9.49 0.87
N ALA A 215 -0.40 9.04 1.52
CA ALA A 215 -1.45 8.22 0.91
C ALA A 215 -2.18 8.99 -0.20
N TRP A 216 -2.58 10.23 0.07
CA TRP A 216 -3.23 11.11 -0.90
C TRP A 216 -2.36 11.31 -2.14
N ARG A 217 -1.10 11.71 -1.97
CA ARG A 217 -0.16 11.90 -3.09
C ARG A 217 0.03 10.63 -3.93
N THR A 218 -0.08 9.47 -3.31
CA THR A 218 0.11 8.18 -4.00
C THR A 218 -1.13 7.75 -4.78
N LEU A 219 -2.30 7.93 -4.19
CA LEU A 219 -3.57 7.50 -4.78
C LEU A 219 -4.06 8.49 -5.85
N PHE A 220 -3.69 9.76 -5.70
CA PHE A 220 -4.06 10.86 -6.59
C PHE A 220 -2.80 11.54 -7.14
N PRO A 221 -2.00 10.85 -7.97
CA PRO A 221 -0.88 11.50 -8.64
C PRO A 221 -1.44 12.64 -9.49
N ARG A 222 -0.89 13.85 -9.34
CA ARG A 222 -1.23 14.99 -10.20
C ARG A 222 -0.92 14.57 -11.64
N THR A 223 -1.96 14.36 -12.44
CA THR A 223 -1.80 14.21 -13.89
C THR A 223 -1.33 15.57 -14.40
N GLY A 224 -0.06 15.65 -14.79
CA GLY A 224 0.47 16.85 -15.45
C GLY A 224 -0.38 17.15 -16.69
N ALA A 225 -0.92 18.37 -16.73
CA ALA A 225 -1.28 19.05 -17.95
C ALA A 225 0.00 19.48 -18.68
#